data_AF-A0A1V3QHN6-F1
#
_entry.id   AF-A0A1V3QHN6-F1
#
_cell.length_a   1.000
_cell.length_b   1.000
_cell.length_c   1.000
_cell.angle_alpha   90.00
_cell.angle_beta   90.00
_cell.angle_gamma   90.00
#
_symmetry.space_group_name_H-M   'P 1'
#
loop_
_entity.id
_entity.type
_entity.pdbx_description
1 polymer ?
#
loop_
_entity_poly.entity_id
_entity_poly.type
_entity_poly.pdbx_seq_one_letter_code
_entity_poly.pdbx_strand_id
1 'polypeptide(L)'
;MIELEIQALSESREGLLIEVGGFVIANGFTLQRQRLVQDPHGILMTMVVRGPWLKKRALVSALNAYDRFLSLKVEPYVEGESRPHFAASRKPSPYTAPPAPMLEPAPAAAAVAPKLVDQPEPVVAPAIVDVPEAQQLPPERESEPEFEFILPNPPRPAAAPAPAAAAPFVELIPQGPDEPAVDKLLRGLEYDYPRIVPQLLALDRTVAEAARESSLALAGQRIGGWVFEREYALDGGLDLHDAIERIGVPALRALAEVDLQGAQLHIQDSALCAEHGHSGCSFFSGFLEGLLGAAIAPGSLSIFPVCCRSYGADECVLAISD
;
A
#
# COMPACT_ATOMS: atom_id res chain seq x y z
N MET A 1 -36.17 -2.10 -12.76
CA MET A 1 -34.75 -2.02 -13.19
C MET A 1 -33.90 -1.96 -11.94
N ILE A 2 -32.67 -2.48 -11.99
CA ILE A 2 -31.69 -2.36 -10.91
C ILE A 2 -30.43 -1.69 -11.45
N GLU A 3 -29.64 -1.11 -10.56
CA GLU A 3 -28.32 -0.59 -10.86
C GLU A 3 -27.28 -1.39 -10.07
N LEU A 4 -26.19 -1.74 -10.75
CA LEU A 4 -25.12 -2.57 -10.22
C LEU A 4 -23.80 -1.84 -10.40
N GLU A 5 -22.96 -1.87 -9.38
CA GLU A 5 -21.56 -1.53 -9.50
C GLU A 5 -20.74 -2.81 -9.66
N ILE A 6 -20.05 -2.89 -10.80
CA ILE A 6 -19.08 -3.91 -11.14
C ILE A 6 -17.71 -3.30 -10.86
N GLN A 7 -16.93 -3.92 -9.99
CA GLN A 7 -15.53 -3.62 -9.78
C GLN A 7 -14.72 -4.86 -10.17
N ALA A 8 -13.67 -4.72 -10.97
CA ALA A 8 -12.83 -5.85 -11.36
C ALA A 8 -11.35 -5.43 -11.51
N LEU A 9 -10.46 -6.32 -11.08
CA LEU A 9 -9.02 -6.23 -11.35
C LEU A 9 -8.69 -7.11 -12.57
N SER A 10 -7.92 -6.57 -13.51
CA SER A 10 -7.34 -7.31 -14.63
C SER A 10 -5.86 -7.01 -14.75
N GLU A 11 -5.07 -7.99 -15.18
CA GLU A 11 -3.64 -7.80 -15.48
C GLU A 11 -3.43 -6.75 -16.60
N SER A 12 -4.29 -6.77 -17.63
CA SER A 12 -4.08 -6.03 -18.87
C SER A 12 -5.24 -5.10 -19.25
N ARG A 13 -4.90 -3.93 -19.79
CA ARG A 13 -5.87 -2.88 -20.17
C ARG A 13 -6.54 -3.12 -21.53
N GLU A 14 -5.83 -3.78 -22.45
CA GLU A 14 -6.19 -3.85 -23.87
C GLU A 14 -7.50 -4.63 -24.07
N GLY A 15 -8.44 -4.12 -24.86
CA GLY A 15 -9.74 -4.79 -25.11
C GLY A 15 -10.72 -4.86 -23.93
N LEU A 16 -10.26 -4.75 -22.68
CA LEU A 16 -11.02 -5.00 -21.44
C LEU A 16 -12.41 -4.32 -21.42
N LEU A 17 -12.46 -3.01 -21.68
CA LEU A 17 -13.73 -2.26 -21.72
C LEU A 17 -14.69 -2.70 -22.83
N ILE A 18 -14.16 -3.17 -23.96
CA ILE A 18 -14.94 -3.58 -25.12
C ILE A 18 -15.56 -4.96 -24.86
N GLU A 19 -14.76 -5.91 -24.39
CA GLU A 19 -15.19 -7.27 -24.05
C GLU A 19 -16.22 -7.24 -22.91
N VAL A 20 -15.93 -6.53 -21.83
CA VAL A 20 -16.84 -6.41 -20.67
C VAL A 20 -18.09 -5.60 -21.01
N GLY A 21 -17.96 -4.52 -21.79
CA GLY A 21 -19.10 -3.80 -22.36
C GLY A 21 -20.00 -4.72 -23.21
N GLY A 22 -19.39 -5.67 -23.95
CA GLY A 22 -20.08 -6.73 -24.67
C GLY A 22 -20.95 -7.60 -23.76
N PHE A 23 -20.40 -8.13 -22.66
CA PHE A 23 -21.19 -8.93 -21.70
C PHE A 23 -22.33 -8.15 -21.06
N VAL A 24 -22.11 -6.88 -20.73
CA VAL A 24 -23.14 -5.97 -20.18
C VAL A 24 -24.30 -5.81 -21.16
N ILE A 25 -24.00 -5.48 -22.42
CA ILE A 25 -25.01 -5.28 -23.48
C ILE A 25 -25.73 -6.59 -23.82
N ALA A 26 -25.00 -7.70 -23.96
CA ALA A 26 -25.56 -9.02 -24.28
C ALA A 26 -26.55 -9.52 -23.20
N ASN A 27 -26.34 -9.13 -21.94
CA ASN A 27 -27.25 -9.44 -20.85
C ASN A 27 -28.39 -8.42 -20.66
N GLY A 28 -28.51 -7.42 -21.55
CA GLY A 28 -29.57 -6.42 -21.53
C GLY A 28 -29.38 -5.31 -20.50
N PHE A 29 -28.15 -5.05 -20.05
CA PHE A 29 -27.80 -3.92 -19.21
C PHE A 29 -27.25 -2.77 -20.06
N THR A 30 -27.49 -1.52 -19.63
CA THR A 30 -26.92 -0.32 -20.22
C THR A 30 -25.84 0.26 -19.31
N LEU A 31 -24.70 0.60 -19.88
CA LEU A 31 -23.61 1.27 -19.16
C LEU A 31 -24.00 2.72 -18.80
N GLN A 32 -23.81 3.11 -17.55
CA GLN A 32 -24.08 4.46 -17.05
C GLN A 32 -22.78 5.25 -16.84
N ARG A 33 -21.81 4.64 -16.16
CA ARG A 33 -20.46 5.20 -15.95
C ARG A 33 -19.42 4.09 -16.00
N GLN A 34 -18.22 4.42 -16.46
CA GLN A 34 -17.05 3.55 -16.41
C GLN A 34 -15.81 4.35 -15.99
N ARG A 35 -14.89 3.70 -15.28
CA ARG A 35 -13.59 4.24 -14.88
C ARG A 35 -12.56 3.13 -14.92
N LEU A 36 -11.44 3.38 -15.60
CA LEU A 36 -10.22 2.57 -15.47
C LEU A 36 -9.18 3.37 -14.69
N VAL A 37 -8.45 2.69 -13.79
CA VAL A 37 -7.32 3.23 -13.04
C VAL A 37 -6.20 2.20 -13.12
N GLN A 38 -4.97 2.67 -13.35
CA GLN A 38 -3.79 1.83 -13.25
C GLN A 38 -3.28 1.86 -11.80
N ASP A 39 -3.00 0.68 -11.27
CA ASP A 39 -2.60 0.38 -9.90
C ASP A 39 -1.34 -0.48 -9.92
N PRO A 40 -0.49 -0.50 -8.87
CA PRO A 40 0.64 -1.43 -8.78
C PRO A 40 0.28 -2.90 -9.07
N HIS A 41 -0.96 -3.32 -8.76
CA HIS A 41 -1.43 -4.69 -8.99
C HIS A 41 -2.11 -4.92 -10.36
N GLY A 42 -2.20 -3.91 -11.23
CA GLY A 42 -2.77 -4.04 -12.57
C GLY A 42 -3.76 -2.93 -12.93
N ILE A 43 -4.87 -3.31 -13.58
CA ILE A 43 -5.89 -2.40 -14.08
C ILE A 43 -7.19 -2.60 -13.30
N LEU A 44 -7.53 -1.59 -12.50
CA LEU A 44 -8.79 -1.51 -11.76
C LEU A 44 -9.87 -0.93 -12.67
N MET A 45 -10.97 -1.64 -12.83
CA MET A 45 -12.11 -1.22 -13.62
C MET A 45 -13.35 -1.12 -12.74
N THR A 46 -13.98 0.05 -12.72
CA THR A 46 -15.32 0.25 -12.14
C THR A 46 -16.31 0.57 -13.26
N MET A 47 -17.41 -0.17 -13.35
CA MET A 47 -18.53 0.10 -14.24
C MET A 47 -19.84 0.11 -13.44
N VAL A 48 -20.68 1.13 -13.61
CA VAL A 48 -22.08 1.05 -13.13
C VAL A 48 -23.00 0.84 -14.31
N VAL A 49 -23.85 -0.18 -14.17
CA VAL A 49 -24.73 -0.67 -15.23
C VAL A 49 -26.17 -0.77 -14.73
N ARG A 50 -27.12 -0.43 -15.59
CA ARG A 50 -28.57 -0.41 -15.28
C ARG A 50 -29.29 -1.45 -16.13
N GLY A 51 -30.08 -2.33 -15.52
CA GLY A 51 -30.71 -3.42 -16.27
C GLY A 51 -31.84 -4.19 -15.57
N PRO A 52 -32.34 -5.26 -16.19
CA PRO A 52 -33.36 -6.13 -15.62
C PRO A 52 -32.80 -6.97 -14.47
N TRP A 53 -33.47 -6.97 -13.31
CA TRP A 53 -33.05 -7.80 -12.17
C TRP A 53 -32.99 -9.29 -12.53
N LEU A 54 -33.96 -9.78 -13.31
CA LEU A 54 -33.99 -11.16 -13.82
C LEU A 54 -32.72 -11.58 -14.58
N LYS A 55 -31.99 -10.62 -15.17
CA LYS A 55 -30.74 -10.87 -15.90
C LYS A 55 -29.48 -10.73 -15.04
N LYS A 56 -29.57 -10.29 -13.76
CA LYS A 56 -28.42 -10.14 -12.86
C LYS A 56 -27.56 -11.41 -12.78
N ARG A 57 -28.20 -12.58 -12.58
CA ARG A 57 -27.49 -13.86 -12.47
C ARG A 57 -26.74 -14.23 -13.75
N ALA A 58 -27.33 -13.99 -14.91
CA ALA A 58 -26.70 -14.26 -16.21
C ALA A 58 -25.50 -13.33 -16.45
N LEU A 59 -25.63 -12.03 -16.13
CA LEU A 59 -24.51 -11.08 -16.19
C LEU A 59 -23.37 -11.48 -15.25
N VAL A 60 -23.66 -11.76 -13.97
CA VAL A 60 -22.64 -12.18 -13.00
C VAL A 60 -21.97 -13.48 -13.43
N SER A 61 -22.72 -14.46 -13.97
CA SER A 61 -22.15 -15.70 -14.49
C SER A 61 -21.25 -15.48 -15.70
N ALA A 62 -21.59 -14.55 -16.61
CA ALA A 62 -20.77 -14.23 -17.77
C ALA A 62 -19.50 -13.47 -17.39
N LEU A 63 -19.57 -12.60 -16.38
CA LEU A 63 -18.42 -11.87 -15.84
C LEU A 63 -17.50 -12.79 -15.01
N ASN A 64 -18.04 -13.74 -14.24
CA ASN A 64 -17.24 -14.74 -13.51
C ASN A 64 -16.54 -15.73 -14.46
N ALA A 65 -17.10 -15.98 -15.64
CA ALA A 65 -16.53 -16.86 -16.67
C ALA A 65 -15.67 -16.10 -17.71
N TYR A 66 -15.08 -14.97 -17.29
CA TYR A 66 -14.20 -14.16 -18.13
C TYR A 66 -12.79 -14.17 -17.53
N ASP A 67 -11.95 -15.02 -18.10
CA ASP A 67 -10.65 -15.46 -17.60
C ASP A 67 -9.64 -14.31 -17.36
N ARG A 68 -9.90 -13.12 -17.92
CA ARG A 68 -9.05 -11.94 -17.76
C ARG A 68 -9.31 -11.13 -16.49
N PHE A 69 -10.31 -11.49 -15.68
CA PHE A 69 -10.52 -10.93 -14.36
C PHE A 69 -9.79 -11.74 -13.28
N LEU A 70 -8.81 -11.12 -12.66
CA LEU A 70 -8.09 -11.67 -11.50
C LEU A 70 -8.97 -11.67 -10.25
N SER A 71 -9.85 -10.67 -10.13
CA SER A 71 -10.88 -10.63 -9.09
C SER A 71 -12.03 -9.73 -9.53
N LEU A 72 -13.26 -10.11 -9.14
CA LEU A 72 -14.50 -9.46 -9.56
C LEU A 72 -15.45 -9.31 -8.37
N LYS A 73 -15.98 -8.11 -8.18
CA LYS A 73 -17.01 -7.79 -7.19
C LYS A 73 -18.21 -7.12 -7.89
N VAL A 74 -19.42 -7.63 -7.64
CA VAL A 74 -20.67 -7.07 -8.22
C VAL A 74 -21.69 -6.77 -7.13
N GLU A 75 -21.82 -5.49 -6.78
CA GLU A 75 -22.69 -4.99 -5.72
C GLU A 75 -23.86 -4.18 -6.27
N PRO A 76 -24.96 -3.97 -5.51
CA PRO A 76 -25.95 -2.95 -5.86
C PRO A 76 -25.30 -1.56 -5.83
N TYR A 77 -25.52 -0.75 -6.87
CA TYR A 77 -25.08 0.64 -6.86
C TYR A 77 -26.00 1.49 -5.97
N VAL A 78 -25.39 2.37 -5.16
CA VAL A 78 -26.09 3.33 -4.30
C VAL A 78 -25.64 4.73 -4.71
N GLU A 79 -26.58 5.56 -5.17
CA GLU A 79 -26.27 6.91 -5.63
C GLU A 79 -25.80 7.79 -4.46
N GLY A 80 -24.67 8.49 -4.65
CA GLY A 80 -24.01 9.29 -3.61
C GLY A 80 -22.92 8.55 -2.84
N GLU A 81 -22.88 7.22 -2.84
CA GLU A 81 -21.77 6.46 -2.26
C GLU A 81 -20.60 6.34 -3.25
N SER A 82 -19.52 7.07 -2.99
CA SER A 82 -18.24 6.87 -3.69
C SER A 82 -17.46 5.73 -3.02
N ARG A 83 -17.78 4.48 -3.39
CA ARG A 83 -17.00 3.33 -2.91
C ARG A 83 -15.60 3.33 -3.55
N PRO A 84 -14.52 3.14 -2.77
CA PRO A 84 -13.22 2.85 -3.36
C PRO A 84 -13.30 1.50 -4.09
N HIS A 85 -12.44 1.29 -5.09
CA HIS A 85 -12.30 -0.02 -5.70
C HIS A 85 -11.73 -0.99 -4.66
N PHE A 86 -12.30 -2.19 -4.52
CA PHE A 86 -11.91 -3.14 -3.46
C PHE A 86 -10.40 -3.47 -3.49
N ALA A 87 -9.85 -3.64 -4.69
CA ALA A 87 -8.42 -3.86 -4.96
C ALA A 87 -7.57 -2.57 -5.11
N ALA A 88 -8.08 -1.38 -4.77
CA ALA A 88 -7.28 -0.15 -4.91
C ALA A 88 -6.20 -0.01 -3.84
N SER A 89 -4.96 0.16 -4.30
CA SER A 89 -3.85 0.63 -3.48
C SER A 89 -4.18 2.02 -2.91
N ARG A 90 -4.25 2.13 -1.58
CA ARG A 90 -4.49 3.38 -0.86
C ARG A 90 -3.15 4.09 -0.63
N LYS A 91 -2.98 5.30 -1.17
CA LYS A 91 -1.82 6.13 -0.83
C LYS A 91 -1.82 6.38 0.69
N PRO A 92 -0.66 6.28 1.38
CA PRO A 92 -0.60 6.55 2.81
C PRO A 92 -1.02 8.00 3.07
N SER A 93 -2.04 8.17 3.91
CA SER A 93 -2.30 9.47 4.52
C SER A 93 -1.11 9.79 5.44
N PRO A 94 -0.54 11.01 5.39
CA PRO A 94 0.52 11.37 6.32
C PRO A 94 -0.03 11.26 7.75
N TYR A 95 0.49 10.30 8.52
CA TYR A 95 0.09 10.08 9.89
C TYR A 95 0.49 11.28 10.74
N THR A 96 -0.43 12.22 10.93
CA THR A 96 -0.34 13.22 11.99
C THR A 96 -0.48 12.46 13.30
N ALA A 97 0.65 12.13 13.92
CA ALA A 97 0.67 11.53 15.25
C ALA A 97 -0.20 12.39 16.19
N PRO A 98 -1.09 11.78 16.99
CA PRO A 98 -1.77 12.51 18.07
C PRO A 98 -0.70 13.24 18.90
N PRO A 99 -0.90 14.52 19.26
CA PRO A 99 0.07 15.25 20.05
C PRO A 99 0.35 14.43 21.32
N ALA A 100 1.62 14.07 21.52
CA ALA A 100 2.01 13.28 22.68
C ALA A 100 1.50 13.98 23.95
N PRO A 101 0.88 13.26 24.91
CA PRO A 101 0.46 13.88 26.15
C PRO A 101 1.67 14.53 26.80
N MET A 102 1.58 15.83 27.05
CA MET A 102 2.65 16.57 27.72
C MET A 102 2.86 15.94 29.10
N LEU A 103 3.93 15.18 29.24
CA LEU A 103 4.42 14.75 30.54
C LEU A 103 4.81 16.01 31.30
N GLU A 104 4.08 16.30 32.38
CA GLU A 104 4.43 17.38 33.29
C GLU A 104 5.87 17.16 33.78
N PRO A 105 6.72 18.21 33.80
CA PRO A 105 8.11 18.05 34.19
C PRO A 105 8.19 17.66 35.67
N ALA A 106 8.67 16.44 35.92
CA ALA A 106 8.98 15.97 37.27
C ALA A 106 10.00 16.92 37.94
N PRO A 107 9.86 17.24 39.23
CA PRO A 107 10.69 18.25 39.89
C PRO A 107 12.16 17.82 39.92
N ALA A 108 13.04 18.75 39.53
CA ALA A 108 14.48 18.52 39.47
C ALA A 108 15.07 18.17 40.84
N ALA A 109 15.63 16.96 40.97
CA ALA A 109 16.46 16.62 42.13
C ALA A 109 17.77 17.43 42.09
N ALA A 110 18.09 18.08 43.21
CA ALA A 110 19.23 18.98 43.30
C ALA A 110 20.58 18.27 43.15
N ALA A 111 21.36 18.66 42.14
CA ALA A 111 22.77 18.27 42.01
C ALA A 111 23.66 19.26 42.79
N VAL A 112 24.50 18.73 43.68
CA VAL A 112 25.44 19.51 44.49
C VAL A 112 26.73 19.77 43.70
N ALA A 113 27.13 21.03 43.57
CA ALA A 113 28.35 21.43 42.86
C ALA A 113 29.60 21.46 43.78
N PRO A 114 30.80 21.08 43.28
CA PRO A 114 32.08 21.42 43.89
C PRO A 114 32.64 22.76 43.36
N LYS A 115 33.65 23.30 44.08
CA LYS A 115 34.09 24.71 44.00
C LYS A 115 35.08 25.04 42.87
N LEU A 116 35.04 26.32 42.48
CA LEU A 116 35.98 27.06 41.63
C LEU A 116 37.27 27.48 42.41
N VAL A 117 38.42 27.59 41.73
CA VAL A 117 39.61 28.33 42.21
C VAL A 117 40.29 29.11 41.06
N ASP A 118 40.34 30.43 41.25
CA ASP A 118 41.20 31.52 40.74
C ASP A 118 41.72 31.67 39.27
N GLN A 119 41.79 32.96 38.88
CA GLN A 119 42.45 33.55 37.70
C GLN A 119 43.82 34.18 38.08
N PRO A 120 44.57 34.86 37.17
CA PRO A 120 44.29 36.28 36.87
C PRO A 120 44.52 36.78 35.41
N GLU A 121 43.97 37.98 35.18
CA GLU A 121 43.92 38.91 34.02
C GLU A 121 45.23 39.74 33.80
N PRO A 122 45.31 40.91 33.07
CA PRO A 122 44.37 41.63 32.15
C PRO A 122 45.00 42.21 30.84
N VAL A 123 44.20 42.97 30.04
CA VAL A 123 44.51 44.16 29.16
C VAL A 123 43.64 44.14 27.86
N VAL A 124 43.00 45.22 27.35
CA VAL A 124 42.58 46.57 27.85
C VAL A 124 41.55 47.19 26.85
N ALA A 125 41.01 48.40 27.12
CA ALA A 125 40.02 49.15 26.32
C ALA A 125 40.62 50.51 25.79
N PRO A 126 39.90 51.56 25.27
CA PRO A 126 38.45 51.89 25.34
C PRO A 126 37.75 52.53 24.09
N ALA A 127 36.48 52.89 24.31
CA ALA A 127 35.42 53.47 23.45
C ALA A 127 35.61 54.90 22.87
N ILE A 128 34.66 55.32 22.00
CA ILE A 128 34.01 56.66 22.02
C ILE A 128 32.51 56.55 21.59
N VAL A 129 31.69 57.54 21.95
CA VAL A 129 30.22 57.75 21.76
C VAL A 129 29.98 59.00 20.88
N ASP A 130 28.82 59.16 20.21
CA ASP A 130 28.05 60.44 20.09
C ASP A 130 26.83 60.40 19.13
N VAL A 131 25.70 61.08 19.48
CA VAL A 131 24.50 61.31 18.61
C VAL A 131 23.64 62.55 19.02
N PRO A 132 23.67 63.67 18.27
CA PRO A 132 22.62 64.72 18.25
C PRO A 132 22.31 65.26 16.80
N GLU A 133 21.33 66.13 16.48
CA GLU A 133 20.22 66.79 17.21
C GLU A 133 18.90 66.77 16.36
N ALA A 134 18.37 67.92 15.91
CA ALA A 134 17.02 68.13 15.35
C ALA A 134 16.89 69.40 14.46
N GLN A 135 15.70 69.60 13.85
CA GLN A 135 14.90 70.85 13.69
C GLN A 135 13.74 70.59 12.68
N GLN A 136 12.43 70.54 13.03
CA GLN A 136 11.51 71.50 13.69
C GLN A 136 10.95 72.58 12.72
N LEU A 137 9.65 72.95 12.66
CA LEU A 137 8.44 72.57 13.43
C LEU A 137 7.14 72.79 12.57
N PRO A 138 6.06 71.97 12.63
CA PRO A 138 4.94 72.01 11.64
C PRO A 138 3.53 72.45 12.14
N PRO A 139 2.73 73.19 11.33
CA PRO A 139 1.29 73.51 11.49
C PRO A 139 0.41 72.93 10.32
N GLU A 140 -0.91 73.15 10.10
CA GLU A 140 -1.99 73.96 10.74
C GLU A 140 -3.41 73.34 10.52
N ARG A 141 -4.39 73.75 11.36
CA ARG A 141 -5.89 73.78 11.29
C ARG A 141 -6.78 72.70 10.61
N GLU A 142 -7.42 71.92 11.50
CA GLU A 142 -8.88 71.77 11.73
C GLU A 142 -9.88 71.56 10.58
N SER A 143 -10.49 70.36 10.53
CA SER A 143 -11.97 70.21 10.49
C SER A 143 -12.42 68.79 10.90
N GLU A 144 -13.43 68.73 11.78
CA GLU A 144 -14.32 67.60 12.05
C GLU A 144 -15.77 68.14 11.98
N PRO A 145 -16.82 67.31 11.85
CA PRO A 145 -16.85 65.86 11.58
C PRO A 145 -17.78 65.47 10.41
N GLU A 146 -17.48 64.39 9.69
CA GLU A 146 -18.51 63.61 8.98
C GLU A 146 -18.43 62.13 9.34
N PHE A 147 -19.59 61.53 9.60
CA PHE A 147 -19.72 60.17 10.11
C PHE A 147 -19.51 59.14 8.98
N GLU A 148 -18.36 58.48 8.93
CA GLU A 148 -18.24 57.20 8.23
C GLU A 148 -18.36 56.01 9.19
N PHE A 149 -19.20 55.05 8.79
CA PHE A 149 -19.47 53.83 9.52
C PHE A 149 -18.19 53.02 9.77
N ILE A 150 -18.01 52.52 10.99
CA ILE A 150 -17.00 51.50 11.29
C ILE A 150 -17.39 50.20 10.57
N LEU A 151 -16.87 50.01 9.35
CA LEU A 151 -16.84 48.71 8.70
C LEU A 151 -15.71 47.89 9.32
N PRO A 152 -15.97 46.70 9.90
CA PRO A 152 -14.91 45.83 10.36
C PRO A 152 -14.07 45.39 9.16
N ASN A 153 -12.80 45.77 9.17
CA ASN A 153 -11.83 45.45 8.13
C ASN A 153 -11.74 43.91 7.97
N PRO A 154 -12.01 43.33 6.79
CA PRO A 154 -11.93 41.88 6.62
C PRO A 154 -10.50 41.38 6.91
N PRO A 155 -10.34 40.27 7.64
CA PRO A 155 -9.01 39.76 7.95
C PRO A 155 -8.26 39.45 6.65
N ARG A 156 -7.06 40.02 6.53
CA ARG A 156 -6.14 39.78 5.41
C ARG A 156 -5.98 38.25 5.24
N PRO A 157 -6.17 37.70 4.02
CA PRO A 157 -5.95 36.28 3.78
C PRO A 157 -4.56 35.87 4.25
N ALA A 158 -4.48 34.84 5.09
CA ALA A 158 -3.20 34.26 5.45
C ALA A 158 -2.49 33.80 4.16
N ALA A 159 -1.19 34.08 4.06
CA ALA A 159 -0.41 33.61 2.92
C ALA A 159 -0.54 32.08 2.85
N ALA A 160 -0.92 31.56 1.68
CA ALA A 160 -1.02 30.13 1.48
C ALA A 160 0.35 29.49 1.79
N PRO A 161 0.39 28.36 2.52
CA PRO A 161 1.65 27.66 2.76
C PRO A 161 2.30 27.35 1.41
N ALA A 162 3.58 27.68 1.28
CA ALA A 162 4.33 27.40 0.05
C ALA A 162 4.18 25.90 -0.28
N PRO A 163 3.95 25.53 -1.56
CA PRO A 163 3.84 24.12 -1.92
C PRO A 163 5.13 23.42 -1.50
N ALA A 164 5.00 22.46 -0.59
CA ALA A 164 6.11 21.60 -0.21
C ALA A 164 6.66 20.99 -1.51
N ALA A 165 7.95 21.19 -1.77
CA ALA A 165 8.59 20.63 -2.95
C ALA A 165 8.45 19.11 -2.87
N ALA A 166 7.54 18.55 -3.67
CA ALA A 166 7.40 17.12 -3.79
C ALA A 166 8.75 16.57 -4.23
N ALA A 167 9.32 15.65 -3.44
CA ALA A 167 10.51 14.94 -3.84
C ALA A 167 10.26 14.35 -5.24
N PRO A 168 11.21 14.46 -6.19
CA PRO A 168 11.02 13.94 -7.52
C PRO A 168 10.64 12.45 -7.44
N PHE A 169 9.60 12.06 -8.17
CA PHE A 169 9.18 10.67 -8.26
C PHE A 169 10.33 9.89 -8.92
N VAL A 170 11.13 9.20 -8.11
CA VAL A 170 12.16 8.28 -8.59
C VAL A 170 11.44 7.01 -9.00
N GLU A 171 11.24 6.85 -10.31
CA GLU A 171 10.78 5.59 -10.88
C GLU A 171 11.92 4.57 -10.70
N LEU A 172 11.76 3.71 -9.69
CA LEU A 172 12.68 2.62 -9.41
C LEU A 172 12.58 1.60 -10.54
N ILE A 173 13.58 1.59 -11.42
CA ILE A 173 13.70 0.58 -12.48
C ILE A 173 13.77 -0.80 -11.83
N PRO A 174 12.81 -1.71 -12.07
CA PRO A 174 12.79 -3.03 -11.44
C PRO A 174 14.11 -3.78 -11.68
N GLN A 175 14.71 -4.26 -10.60
CA GLN A 175 15.96 -5.01 -10.64
C GLN A 175 15.68 -6.50 -10.49
N GLY A 176 16.55 -7.31 -11.11
CA GLY A 176 16.56 -8.75 -10.90
C GLY A 176 16.81 -9.10 -9.41
N PRO A 177 16.46 -10.32 -8.99
CA PRO A 177 16.62 -10.74 -7.60
C PRO A 177 18.10 -10.71 -7.15
N ASP A 178 18.32 -10.40 -5.87
CA ASP A 178 19.61 -10.57 -5.21
C ASP A 178 19.81 -12.06 -4.89
N GLU A 179 20.17 -12.83 -5.92
CA GLU A 179 20.46 -14.26 -5.80
C GLU A 179 21.43 -14.62 -4.66
N PRO A 180 22.58 -13.95 -4.44
CA PRO A 180 23.48 -14.32 -3.35
C PRO A 180 22.91 -14.03 -1.95
N ALA A 181 22.02 -13.03 -1.80
CA ALA A 181 21.29 -12.84 -0.55
C ALA A 181 20.25 -13.95 -0.31
N VAL A 182 19.54 -14.38 -1.36
CA VAL A 182 18.60 -15.53 -1.30
C VAL A 182 19.35 -16.84 -1.01
N ASP A 183 20.46 -17.12 -1.67
CA ASP A 183 21.31 -18.29 -1.42
C ASP A 183 21.81 -18.35 0.04
N LYS A 184 22.09 -17.19 0.64
CA LYS A 184 22.52 -17.10 2.03
C LYS A 184 21.38 -17.46 3.00
N LEU A 185 20.15 -17.02 2.71
CA LEU A 185 18.94 -17.39 3.47
C LEU A 185 18.71 -18.91 3.44
N LEU A 186 18.77 -19.50 2.24
CA LEU A 186 18.44 -20.92 2.02
C LEU A 186 19.35 -21.91 2.77
N ARG A 187 20.57 -21.51 3.15
CA ARG A 187 21.51 -22.37 3.89
C ARG A 187 21.04 -22.74 5.30
N GLY A 188 20.15 -21.96 5.92
CA GLY A 188 19.57 -22.25 7.24
C GLY A 188 18.28 -23.07 7.19
N LEU A 189 17.68 -23.21 6.01
CA LEU A 189 16.27 -23.59 5.82
C LEU A 189 15.88 -24.91 6.50
N GLU A 190 16.76 -25.93 6.47
CA GLU A 190 16.53 -27.23 7.11
C GLU A 190 16.25 -27.14 8.62
N TYR A 191 16.93 -26.22 9.31
CA TYR A 191 16.86 -26.04 10.76
C TYR A 191 15.85 -24.97 11.17
N ASP A 192 15.68 -23.94 10.34
CA ASP A 192 14.89 -22.77 10.65
C ASP A 192 13.42 -22.90 10.22
N TYR A 193 13.08 -23.76 9.25
CA TYR A 193 11.69 -23.95 8.80
C TYR A 193 10.81 -24.59 9.91
N PRO A 194 9.59 -24.06 10.16
CA PRO A 194 8.88 -22.99 9.43
C PRO A 194 9.11 -21.56 9.98
N ARG A 195 10.00 -21.37 10.95
CA ARG A 195 10.28 -20.07 11.62
C ARG A 195 11.17 -19.13 10.80
N ILE A 196 11.00 -19.09 9.48
CA ILE A 196 11.82 -18.33 8.52
C ILE A 196 11.43 -16.85 8.39
N VAL A 197 10.25 -16.44 8.86
CA VAL A 197 9.74 -15.05 8.71
C VAL A 197 10.72 -13.96 9.20
N PRO A 198 11.42 -14.09 10.35
CA PRO A 198 12.40 -13.09 10.77
C PRO A 198 13.59 -12.93 9.80
N GLN A 199 13.91 -13.98 9.05
CA GLN A 199 15.02 -14.03 8.10
C GLN A 199 14.61 -13.45 6.74
N LEU A 200 13.35 -13.65 6.33
CA LEU A 200 12.72 -12.97 5.19
C LEU A 200 12.64 -11.45 5.43
N LEU A 201 12.26 -11.02 6.64
CA LEU A 201 12.32 -9.60 7.03
C LEU A 201 13.75 -9.03 7.07
N ALA A 202 14.76 -9.86 7.31
CA ALA A 202 16.16 -9.45 7.22
C ALA A 202 16.62 -9.34 5.76
N LEU A 203 16.20 -10.26 4.88
CA LEU A 203 16.44 -10.20 3.44
C LEU A 203 15.88 -8.90 2.86
N ASP A 204 14.58 -8.65 3.08
CA ASP A 204 13.85 -7.48 2.57
C ASP A 204 14.50 -6.13 2.92
N ARG A 205 15.04 -6.00 4.14
CA ARG A 205 15.74 -4.79 4.60
C ARG A 205 17.18 -4.67 4.10
N THR A 206 17.79 -5.76 3.63
CA THR A 206 19.21 -5.77 3.19
C THR A 206 19.38 -5.67 1.68
N VAL A 207 18.42 -6.15 0.89
CA VAL A 207 18.45 -6.02 -0.57
C VAL A 207 18.08 -4.60 -1.02
N ALA A 208 18.51 -4.23 -2.23
CA ALA A 208 18.16 -2.95 -2.82
C ALA A 208 16.64 -2.81 -3.01
N GLU A 209 16.10 -1.60 -2.83
CA GLU A 209 14.65 -1.33 -2.89
C GLU A 209 14.00 -1.85 -4.18
N ALA A 210 14.63 -1.59 -5.33
CA ALA A 210 14.19 -2.06 -6.63
C ALA A 210 14.30 -3.59 -6.85
N ALA A 211 14.97 -4.32 -5.94
CA ALA A 211 15.15 -5.76 -5.97
C ALA A 211 14.39 -6.49 -4.84
N ARG A 212 13.67 -5.79 -3.94
CA ARG A 212 12.97 -6.41 -2.81
C ARG A 212 11.97 -7.46 -3.26
N GLU A 213 11.03 -7.06 -4.10
CA GLU A 213 9.91 -7.91 -4.51
C GLU A 213 10.38 -9.11 -5.35
N SER A 214 11.37 -8.91 -6.23
CA SER A 214 11.97 -9.98 -7.03
C SER A 214 12.79 -10.95 -6.16
N SER A 215 13.56 -10.46 -5.19
CA SER A 215 14.31 -11.29 -4.24
C SER A 215 13.39 -12.08 -3.32
N LEU A 216 12.30 -11.46 -2.84
CA LEU A 216 11.28 -12.13 -2.04
C LEU A 216 10.54 -13.21 -2.85
N ALA A 217 10.19 -12.94 -4.11
CA ALA A 217 9.60 -13.95 -4.99
C ALA A 217 10.53 -15.15 -5.22
N LEU A 218 11.81 -14.90 -5.54
CA LEU A 218 12.79 -15.98 -5.71
C LEU A 218 13.01 -16.79 -4.42
N ALA A 219 13.06 -16.12 -3.26
CA ALA A 219 13.14 -16.78 -1.96
C ALA A 219 11.91 -17.65 -1.72
N GLY A 220 10.71 -17.13 -2.00
CA GLY A 220 9.47 -17.88 -1.98
C GLY A 220 9.56 -19.14 -2.83
N GLN A 221 9.85 -18.99 -4.13
CA GLN A 221 9.90 -20.07 -5.10
C GLN A 221 10.83 -21.21 -4.68
N ARG A 222 12.05 -20.88 -4.23
CA ARG A 222 13.03 -21.88 -3.82
C ARG A 222 12.65 -22.56 -2.49
N ILE A 223 12.03 -21.84 -1.56
CA ILE A 223 11.55 -22.40 -0.30
C ILE A 223 10.31 -23.29 -0.54
N GLY A 224 9.37 -22.87 -1.38
CA GLY A 224 8.18 -23.63 -1.75
C GLY A 224 8.53 -24.95 -2.41
N GLY A 225 9.44 -24.94 -3.39
CA GLY A 225 9.92 -26.17 -4.03
C GLY A 225 10.66 -27.11 -3.05
N TRP A 226 11.44 -26.56 -2.11
CA TRP A 226 12.06 -27.37 -1.06
C TRP A 226 11.05 -27.99 -0.09
N VAL A 227 9.99 -27.26 0.27
CA VAL A 227 8.88 -27.80 1.08
C VAL A 227 8.14 -28.90 0.32
N PHE A 228 7.90 -28.72 -0.99
CA PHE A 228 7.30 -29.76 -1.83
C PHE A 228 8.12 -31.05 -1.81
N GLU A 229 9.42 -30.98 -2.14
CA GLU A 229 10.32 -32.15 -2.14
C GLU A 229 10.42 -32.83 -0.77
N ARG A 230 10.33 -32.06 0.33
CA ARG A 230 10.45 -32.56 1.70
C ARG A 230 9.17 -33.22 2.23
N GLU A 231 8.00 -32.66 1.92
CA GLU A 231 6.74 -32.98 2.61
C GLU A 231 5.62 -33.49 1.66
N TYR A 232 5.70 -33.21 0.36
CA TYR A 232 4.62 -33.44 -0.62
C TYR A 232 5.07 -34.13 -1.92
N ALA A 233 6.31 -34.65 -2.01
CA ALA A 233 6.88 -35.26 -3.22
C ALA A 233 6.11 -36.48 -3.78
N LEU A 234 5.10 -36.99 -3.05
CA LEU A 234 4.21 -38.08 -3.48
C LEU A 234 2.84 -37.58 -3.98
N ASP A 235 2.48 -36.32 -3.73
CA ASP A 235 1.19 -35.70 -4.07
C ASP A 235 1.24 -34.95 -5.41
N GLY A 236 1.73 -35.62 -6.46
CA GLY A 236 1.77 -35.10 -7.83
C GLY A 236 0.56 -35.49 -8.68
N GLY A 237 0.26 -34.67 -9.69
CA GLY A 237 -0.84 -34.90 -10.64
C GLY A 237 -2.22 -34.49 -10.14
N LEU A 238 -2.27 -33.56 -9.17
CA LEU A 238 -3.51 -32.95 -8.70
C LEU A 238 -4.04 -31.92 -9.71
N ASP A 239 -5.34 -31.60 -9.65
CA ASP A 239 -5.85 -30.35 -10.23
C ASP A 239 -5.54 -29.16 -9.31
N LEU A 240 -5.75 -27.94 -9.80
CA LEU A 240 -5.39 -26.73 -9.06
C LEU A 240 -6.14 -26.60 -7.72
N HIS A 241 -7.42 -26.96 -7.66
CA HIS A 241 -8.21 -26.82 -6.45
C HIS A 241 -7.75 -27.82 -5.38
N ASP A 242 -7.58 -29.08 -5.76
CA ASP A 242 -7.03 -30.14 -4.90
C ASP A 242 -5.61 -29.79 -4.42
N ALA A 243 -4.76 -29.23 -5.29
CA ALA A 243 -3.40 -28.81 -4.93
C ALA A 243 -3.39 -27.64 -3.92
N ILE A 244 -4.25 -26.63 -4.10
CA ILE A 244 -4.39 -25.52 -3.15
C ILE A 244 -4.88 -26.03 -1.79
N GLU A 245 -5.93 -26.86 -1.74
CA GLU A 245 -6.50 -27.32 -0.46
C GLU A 245 -5.59 -28.30 0.28
N ARG A 246 -4.91 -29.21 -0.43
CA ARG A 246 -4.12 -30.29 0.19
C ARG A 246 -2.66 -29.93 0.45
N ILE A 247 -2.09 -29.00 -0.30
CA ILE A 247 -0.67 -28.64 -0.23
C ILE A 247 -0.50 -27.15 0.09
N GLY A 248 -1.12 -26.27 -0.71
CA GLY A 248 -0.93 -24.82 -0.61
C GLY A 248 -1.34 -24.24 0.74
N VAL A 249 -2.59 -24.46 1.15
CA VAL A 249 -3.14 -23.96 2.41
C VAL A 249 -2.43 -24.54 3.64
N PRO A 250 -2.17 -25.85 3.76
CA PRO A 250 -1.41 -26.40 4.89
C PRO A 250 0.02 -25.83 5.01
N ALA A 251 0.75 -25.74 3.90
CA ALA A 251 2.13 -25.23 3.90
C ALA A 251 2.19 -23.73 4.21
N LEU A 252 1.23 -22.92 3.73
CA LEU A 252 1.13 -21.51 4.06
C LEU A 252 0.76 -21.26 5.52
N ARG A 253 -0.12 -22.08 6.10
CA ARG A 253 -0.51 -22.00 7.52
C ARG A 253 0.63 -22.27 8.50
N ALA A 254 1.74 -22.84 8.03
CA ALA A 254 2.98 -22.92 8.82
C ALA A 254 3.72 -21.56 8.91
N LEU A 255 3.43 -20.62 8.02
CA LEU A 255 4.14 -19.33 7.86
C LEU A 255 3.29 -18.10 8.26
N ALA A 256 1.98 -18.13 8.00
CA ALA A 256 1.06 -17.03 8.25
C ALA A 256 -0.37 -17.53 8.55
N GLU A 257 -1.22 -16.68 9.11
CA GLU A 257 -2.66 -16.95 9.24
C GLU A 257 -3.32 -16.82 7.86
N VAL A 258 -3.91 -17.92 7.35
CA VAL A 258 -4.42 -17.99 5.97
C VAL A 258 -5.76 -18.69 5.85
N ASP A 259 -6.68 -18.06 5.12
CA ASP A 259 -8.00 -18.58 4.73
C ASP A 259 -8.13 -18.70 3.21
N LEU A 260 -8.92 -19.69 2.77
CA LEU A 260 -9.25 -19.90 1.35
C LEU A 260 -10.71 -19.52 1.09
N GLN A 261 -10.95 -18.65 0.12
CA GLN A 261 -12.28 -18.22 -0.31
C GLN A 261 -12.43 -18.45 -1.82
N GLY A 262 -12.86 -19.66 -2.20
CA GLY A 262 -12.87 -20.08 -3.60
C GLY A 262 -11.44 -20.20 -4.14
N ALA A 263 -11.09 -19.42 -5.17
CA ALA A 263 -9.74 -19.37 -5.74
C ALA A 263 -8.88 -18.21 -5.18
N GLN A 264 -9.29 -17.59 -4.07
CA GLN A 264 -8.58 -16.48 -3.42
C GLN A 264 -8.04 -16.90 -2.05
N LEU A 265 -6.75 -16.71 -1.82
CA LEU A 265 -6.11 -16.87 -0.52
C LEU A 265 -6.05 -15.51 0.19
N HIS A 266 -6.60 -15.48 1.39
CA HIS A 266 -6.60 -14.34 2.29
C HIS A 266 -5.53 -14.56 3.37
N ILE A 267 -4.51 -13.72 3.39
CA ILE A 267 -3.40 -13.77 4.33
C ILE A 267 -3.61 -12.66 5.36
N GLN A 268 -3.94 -13.05 6.58
CA GLN A 268 -4.20 -12.14 7.69
C GLN A 268 -2.89 -11.65 8.32
N ASP A 269 -2.87 -10.37 8.69
CA ASP A 269 -1.82 -9.73 9.48
C ASP A 269 -0.36 -9.96 9.02
N SER A 270 -0.14 -10.24 7.72
CA SER A 270 1.18 -10.57 7.15
C SER A 270 2.30 -9.64 7.63
N ALA A 271 3.29 -10.22 8.32
CA ALA A 271 4.44 -9.50 8.83
C ALA A 271 5.34 -8.93 7.70
N LEU A 272 5.41 -9.64 6.56
CA LEU A 272 6.12 -9.16 5.36
C LEU A 272 5.43 -7.96 4.72
N CYS A 273 4.15 -7.72 5.02
CA CYS A 273 3.37 -6.61 4.49
C CYS A 273 3.04 -5.55 5.57
N ALA A 274 3.82 -5.50 6.65
CA ALA A 274 3.66 -4.53 7.73
C ALA A 274 4.38 -3.20 7.47
N GLU A 275 5.47 -3.22 6.68
CA GLU A 275 6.15 -2.01 6.21
C GLU A 275 5.48 -1.52 4.90
N HIS A 276 5.41 -0.20 4.71
CA HIS A 276 4.74 0.43 3.58
C HIS A 276 5.74 0.73 2.45
N GLY A 277 5.30 0.58 1.20
CA GLY A 277 6.06 1.02 0.01
C GLY A 277 6.38 -0.10 -0.98
N HIS A 278 6.53 -1.33 -0.52
CA HIS A 278 6.79 -2.53 -1.33
C HIS A 278 5.93 -3.70 -0.87
N SER A 279 5.70 -4.67 -1.75
CA SER A 279 4.77 -5.77 -1.53
C SER A 279 5.46 -7.03 -0.99
N GLY A 280 5.24 -7.35 0.28
CA GLY A 280 5.61 -8.64 0.85
C GLY A 280 4.84 -9.83 0.23
N CYS A 281 3.74 -9.57 -0.49
CA CYS A 281 2.95 -10.61 -1.17
C CYS A 281 3.77 -11.40 -2.20
N SER A 282 4.79 -10.80 -2.79
CA SER A 282 5.64 -11.44 -3.80
C SER A 282 6.35 -12.69 -3.26
N PHE A 283 6.68 -12.74 -1.96
CA PHE A 283 7.16 -13.97 -1.31
C PHE A 283 6.11 -15.08 -1.33
N PHE A 284 4.86 -14.77 -1.01
CA PHE A 284 3.79 -15.77 -0.94
C PHE A 284 3.36 -16.25 -2.32
N SER A 285 3.34 -15.36 -3.33
CA SER A 285 3.18 -15.76 -4.74
C SER A 285 4.27 -16.74 -5.14
N GLY A 286 5.55 -16.36 -4.98
CA GLY A 286 6.68 -17.25 -5.29
C GLY A 286 6.64 -18.57 -4.51
N PHE A 287 6.30 -18.54 -3.22
CA PHE A 287 6.18 -19.75 -2.39
C PHE A 287 5.14 -20.72 -2.96
N LEU A 288 3.97 -20.22 -3.34
CA LEU A 288 2.94 -21.03 -4.00
C LEU A 288 3.37 -21.50 -5.40
N GLU A 289 4.05 -20.66 -6.19
CA GLU A 289 4.60 -21.05 -7.50
C GLU A 289 5.55 -22.24 -7.39
N GLY A 290 6.50 -22.18 -6.46
CA GLY A 290 7.48 -23.24 -6.23
C GLY A 290 6.89 -24.49 -5.59
N LEU A 291 5.93 -24.33 -4.67
CA LEU A 291 5.28 -25.42 -3.95
C LEU A 291 4.27 -26.19 -4.81
N LEU A 292 3.41 -25.47 -5.53
CA LEU A 292 2.33 -26.07 -6.32
C LEU A 292 2.78 -26.43 -7.74
N GLY A 293 3.75 -25.72 -8.33
CA GLY A 293 4.19 -25.94 -9.72
C GLY A 293 4.70 -27.35 -10.03
N ALA A 294 5.11 -28.12 -9.00
CA ALA A 294 5.46 -29.55 -9.13
C ALA A 294 4.27 -30.50 -8.88
N ALA A 295 3.23 -30.03 -8.19
CA ALA A 295 2.04 -30.82 -7.82
C ALA A 295 1.01 -30.90 -8.95
N ILE A 296 0.81 -29.82 -9.71
CA ILE A 296 -0.17 -29.74 -10.82
C ILE A 296 0.44 -30.28 -12.12
N ALA A 297 -0.17 -31.34 -12.67
CA ALA A 297 0.18 -31.86 -13.99
C ALA A 297 -0.32 -30.92 -15.11
N PRO A 298 0.37 -30.89 -16.26
CA PRO A 298 0.91 -29.67 -16.89
C PRO A 298 -0.12 -28.53 -17.04
N GLY A 299 -0.34 -27.78 -15.96
CA GLY A 299 -1.17 -26.57 -15.90
C GLY A 299 -0.33 -25.31 -15.80
N SER A 300 -0.88 -24.16 -16.20
CA SER A 300 -0.21 -22.86 -16.19
C SER A 300 -0.52 -22.09 -14.90
N LEU A 301 0.10 -22.50 -13.79
CA LEU A 301 -0.06 -21.82 -12.51
C LEU A 301 0.24 -20.32 -12.64
N SER A 302 -0.75 -19.51 -12.28
CA SER A 302 -0.69 -18.06 -12.30
C SER A 302 -1.23 -17.52 -10.98
N ILE A 303 -0.43 -16.72 -10.28
CA ILE A 303 -0.73 -16.24 -8.93
C ILE A 303 -0.53 -14.73 -8.87
N PHE A 304 -1.61 -14.00 -8.59
CA PHE A 304 -1.64 -12.55 -8.66
C PHE A 304 -2.04 -11.92 -7.32
N PRO A 305 -1.27 -10.96 -6.79
CA PRO A 305 -1.72 -10.17 -5.64
C PRO A 305 -2.89 -9.28 -6.06
N VAL A 306 -4.07 -9.51 -5.48
CA VAL A 306 -5.29 -8.73 -5.70
C VAL A 306 -5.26 -7.44 -4.87
N CYS A 307 -4.81 -7.54 -3.62
CA CYS A 307 -4.54 -6.40 -2.76
C CYS A 307 -3.51 -6.73 -1.70
N CYS A 308 -2.83 -5.72 -1.16
CA CYS A 308 -1.75 -5.88 -0.20
C CYS A 308 -1.85 -4.85 0.94
N ARG A 309 -1.62 -5.32 2.17
CA ARG A 309 -1.59 -4.49 3.39
C ARG A 309 -0.57 -3.35 3.33
N SER A 310 0.59 -3.57 2.69
CA SER A 310 1.62 -2.53 2.48
C SER A 310 1.15 -1.35 1.64
N TYR A 311 0.06 -1.53 0.87
CA TYR A 311 -0.63 -0.48 0.12
C TYR A 311 -2.00 -0.13 0.75
N GLY A 312 -2.17 -0.37 2.05
CA GLY A 312 -3.32 0.10 2.83
C GLY A 312 -4.61 -0.69 2.68
N ALA A 313 -4.56 -1.92 2.14
CA ALA A 313 -5.63 -2.89 2.33
C ALA A 313 -5.66 -3.41 3.78
N ASP A 314 -6.80 -3.93 4.21
CA ASP A 314 -6.97 -4.42 5.59
C ASP A 314 -6.35 -5.83 5.78
N GLU A 315 -6.28 -6.61 4.70
CA GLU A 315 -5.63 -7.93 4.59
C GLU A 315 -4.85 -8.03 3.26
N CYS A 316 -4.08 -9.10 3.05
CA CYS A 316 -3.44 -9.41 1.77
C CYS A 316 -4.24 -10.51 1.04
N VAL A 317 -4.58 -10.31 -0.23
CA VAL A 317 -5.34 -11.30 -1.02
C VAL A 317 -4.56 -11.69 -2.27
N LEU A 318 -4.41 -12.99 -2.51
CA LEU A 318 -3.84 -13.56 -3.74
C LEU A 318 -4.94 -14.31 -4.49
N ALA A 319 -5.07 -14.08 -5.80
CA ALA A 319 -5.86 -14.91 -6.70
C ALA A 319 -4.96 -15.98 -7.34
N ILE A 320 -5.50 -17.20 -7.53
CA ILE A 320 -4.80 -18.31 -8.17
C ILE A 320 -5.63 -18.87 -9.32
N SER A 321 -5.00 -19.10 -10.47
CA SER A 321 -5.60 -19.65 -11.69
C SER A 321 -4.62 -20.57 -12.43
N ASP A 322 -5.14 -21.47 -13.29
CA ASP A 322 -4.39 -22.46 -14.10
C ASP A 322 -4.39 -22.16 -15.61
#